data_AF-A0A2I0XAD9-F1
#
_entry.id   AF-A0A2I0XAD9-F1
#
_cell.length_a   1.000
_cell.length_b   1.000
_cell.length_c   1.000
_cell.angle_alpha   90.00
_cell.angle_beta   90.00
_cell.angle_gamma   90.00
#
_symmetry.space_group_name_H-M   'P 1'
#
loop_
_entity.id
_entity.type
_entity.pdbx_description
1 polymer ?
#
loop_
_entity_poly.entity_id
_entity_poly.type
_entity_poly.pdbx_seq_one_letter_code
_entity_poly.pdbx_strand_id
1 'polypeptide(L)'
;MEPLRSIASLKTLTIWANDEVVSFPNEVEQWFLTVRSSLSDLRIYSFKSLQSLPSTFESLSSLQYLCIWDVPMLRELPNLPPSLECLEIKRCHPELKERYGEDGGSDRHKIAHISKLLSSQHVPVYMYSILFIYHFIVFLYTSTNTSTHDTCD
;
A
#
# COMPACT_ATOMS: atom_id res chain seq x y z
N MET A 1 -16.04 6.71 -25.69
CA MET A 1 -16.02 6.01 -24.39
C MET A 1 -14.56 5.85 -23.97
N GLU A 2 -14.01 6.77 -23.17
CA GLU A 2 -12.62 6.71 -22.70
C GLU A 2 -12.44 6.88 -21.16
N PRO A 3 -13.07 6.06 -20.29
CA PRO A 3 -12.69 6.06 -18.87
C PRO A 3 -11.39 5.29 -18.59
N LEU A 4 -11.10 4.23 -19.37
CA LEU A 4 -10.04 3.27 -19.07
C LEU A 4 -8.63 3.72 -19.49
N ARG A 5 -8.50 4.64 -20.45
CA ARG A 5 -7.18 5.16 -20.86
C ARG A 5 -6.51 5.98 -19.76
N SER A 6 -7.30 6.65 -18.91
CA SER A 6 -6.77 7.50 -17.85
C SER A 6 -6.21 6.73 -16.66
N ILE A 7 -6.65 5.49 -16.42
CA ILE A 7 -6.12 4.67 -15.32
C ILE A 7 -4.80 4.01 -15.71
N ALA A 8 -4.61 3.67 -16.98
CA ALA A 8 -3.38 3.06 -17.49
C ALA A 8 -2.16 4.01 -17.44
N SER A 9 -2.35 5.29 -17.10
CA SER A 9 -1.28 6.28 -16.89
C SER A 9 -1.05 6.66 -15.43
N LEU A 10 -1.74 6.00 -14.48
CA LEU A 10 -1.62 6.29 -13.06
C LEU A 10 -0.21 5.97 -12.56
N LYS A 11 0.49 6.98 -12.03
CA LYS A 11 1.86 6.84 -11.51
C LYS A 11 1.92 6.55 -10.02
N THR A 12 0.98 7.08 -9.25
CA THR A 12 0.99 7.00 -7.79
C THR A 12 -0.35 6.51 -7.30
N LEU A 13 -0.32 5.51 -6.42
CA LEU A 13 -1.49 4.97 -5.75
C LEU A 13 -1.23 4.89 -4.25
N THR A 14 -2.18 5.36 -3.45
CA THR A 14 -2.21 5.17 -2.01
C THR A 14 -3.50 4.47 -1.64
N ILE A 15 -3.39 3.33 -0.96
CA ILE A 15 -4.52 2.51 -0.51
C ILE A 15 -4.55 2.56 1.02
N TRP A 16 -5.72 2.89 1.56
CA TRP A 16 -5.97 2.94 2.99
C TRP A 16 -7.22 2.14 3.31
N ALA A 17 -7.15 1.28 4.32
CA ALA A 17 -8.30 0.54 4.83
C ALA A 17 -8.25 0.51 6.36
N ASN A 18 -9.41 0.39 6.99
CA ASN A 18 -9.50 0.11 8.41
C ASN A 18 -9.35 -1.40 8.64
N ASP A 19 -10.37 -2.27 8.69
CA ASP A 19 -10.16 -3.46 9.56
C ASP A 19 -10.58 -4.86 9.06
N GLU A 20 -11.12 -5.06 7.85
CA GLU A 20 -11.70 -6.40 7.48
C GLU A 20 -11.02 -7.12 6.31
N VAL A 21 -10.17 -6.44 5.54
CA VAL A 21 -9.58 -7.05 4.34
C VAL A 21 -8.45 -7.99 4.72
N VAL A 22 -8.67 -9.30 4.56
CA VAL A 22 -7.67 -10.35 4.83
C VAL A 22 -6.76 -10.59 3.63
N SER A 23 -7.29 -10.41 2.42
CA SER A 23 -6.60 -10.53 1.13
C SER A 23 -7.26 -9.62 0.11
N PHE A 24 -6.54 -9.24 -0.95
CA PHE A 24 -7.15 -8.51 -2.05
C PHE A 24 -8.07 -9.42 -2.87
N PRO A 25 -9.21 -8.90 -3.36
CA PRO A 25 -10.09 -9.64 -4.26
C PRO A 25 -9.51 -9.67 -5.68
N ASN A 26 -9.93 -10.66 -6.48
CA ASN A 26 -9.42 -10.88 -7.84
C ASN A 26 -9.57 -9.64 -8.75
N GLU A 27 -10.62 -8.86 -8.57
CA GLU A 27 -10.87 -7.63 -9.31
C GLU A 27 -9.74 -6.61 -9.12
N VAL A 28 -9.20 -6.52 -7.90
CA VAL A 28 -8.07 -5.63 -7.59
C VAL A 28 -6.78 -6.18 -8.21
N GLU A 29 -6.59 -7.50 -8.23
CA GLU A 29 -5.45 -8.10 -8.92
C GLU A 29 -5.45 -7.81 -10.43
N GLN A 30 -6.61 -7.93 -11.08
CA GLN A 30 -6.78 -7.59 -12.49
C GLN A 30 -6.54 -6.10 -12.75
N TRP A 31 -6.93 -5.25 -11.80
CA TRP A 31 -6.68 -3.82 -11.90
C TRP A 31 -5.17 -3.51 -11.85
N PHE A 32 -4.40 -4.16 -10.99
CA PHE A 32 -2.94 -4.00 -10.97
C PHE A 32 -2.29 -4.36 -12.31
N LEU A 33 -2.81 -5.38 -13.00
CA LEU A 33 -2.34 -5.72 -14.35
C LEU A 33 -2.59 -4.60 -15.38
N THR A 34 -3.63 -3.79 -15.19
CA THR A 34 -3.96 -2.66 -16.08
C THR A 34 -2.97 -1.50 -15.91
N VAL A 35 -2.46 -1.28 -14.69
CA VAL A 35 -1.54 -0.18 -14.37
C VAL A 35 -0.07 -0.59 -14.29
N ARG A 36 0.24 -1.85 -14.65
CA ARG A 36 1.55 -2.47 -14.44
C ARG A 36 2.74 -1.72 -15.05
N SER A 37 2.51 -1.01 -16.15
CA SER A 37 3.54 -0.28 -16.90
C SER A 37 3.55 1.23 -16.64
N SER A 38 2.78 1.71 -15.67
CA SER A 38 2.69 3.14 -15.36
C SER A 38 2.82 3.44 -13.88
N LEU A 39 2.36 2.54 -13.02
CA LEU A 39 2.42 2.71 -11.57
C LEU A 39 3.87 2.64 -11.10
N SER A 40 4.40 3.75 -10.61
CA SER A 40 5.76 3.89 -10.11
C SER A 40 5.83 4.00 -8.58
N ASP A 41 4.74 4.39 -7.92
CA ASP A 41 4.69 4.65 -6.49
C ASP A 41 3.43 4.02 -5.89
N LEU A 42 3.60 3.01 -5.02
CA LEU A 42 2.51 2.31 -4.36
C LEU A 42 2.66 2.39 -2.84
N ARG A 43 1.59 2.79 -2.16
CA ARG A 43 1.59 2.92 -0.69
C ARG A 43 0.37 2.25 -0.10
N ILE A 44 0.58 1.42 0.91
CA ILE A 44 -0.45 0.61 1.56
C ILE A 44 -0.43 0.94 3.06
N TYR A 45 -1.54 1.43 3.59
CA TYR A 45 -1.65 1.91 4.96
C TYR A 45 -2.78 1.21 5.74
N SER A 46 -2.51 0.94 7.01
CA SER A 46 -3.48 0.61 8.07
C SER A 46 -4.33 -0.65 7.90
N PHE A 47 -3.98 -1.57 7.00
CA PHE A 47 -4.69 -2.84 6.86
C PHE A 47 -4.44 -3.77 8.06
N LYS A 48 -5.36 -3.81 9.03
CA LYS A 48 -5.16 -4.60 10.27
C LYS A 48 -5.23 -6.10 10.10
N SER A 49 -6.04 -6.57 9.16
CA SER A 49 -6.32 -8.00 8.97
C SER A 49 -5.61 -8.61 7.75
N LEU A 50 -4.91 -7.80 6.94
CA LEU A 50 -4.32 -8.24 5.68
C LEU A 50 -3.11 -9.14 5.94
N GLN A 51 -3.21 -10.37 5.44
CA GLN A 51 -2.20 -11.41 5.67
C GLN A 51 -1.22 -11.56 4.50
N SER A 52 -1.65 -11.24 3.29
CA SER A 52 -0.86 -11.37 2.08
C SER A 52 -1.11 -10.21 1.11
N LEU A 53 -0.07 -9.88 0.32
CA LEU A 53 -0.20 -9.00 -0.82
C LEU A 53 -0.38 -9.82 -2.11
N PRO A 54 -0.95 -9.24 -3.17
CA PRO A 54 -1.15 -9.92 -4.44
C PRO A 54 0.16 -10.37 -5.08
N SER A 55 0.16 -11.57 -5.67
CA SER A 55 1.29 -12.05 -6.47
C SER A 55 1.52 -11.21 -7.73
N THR A 56 0.48 -10.53 -8.22
CA THR A 56 0.54 -9.61 -9.35
C THR A 56 1.48 -8.41 -9.13
N PHE A 57 1.96 -8.16 -7.91
CA PHE A 57 2.94 -7.12 -7.64
C PHE A 57 4.25 -7.33 -8.42
N GLU A 58 4.65 -8.59 -8.66
CA GLU A 58 5.80 -8.93 -9.49
C GLU A 58 5.67 -8.39 -10.92
N SER A 59 4.43 -8.24 -11.41
CA SER A 59 4.15 -7.81 -12.78
C SER A 59 4.21 -6.28 -12.99
N LEU A 60 4.27 -5.50 -11.89
CA LEU A 60 4.29 -4.03 -11.87
C LEU A 60 5.66 -3.50 -12.33
N SER A 61 5.95 -3.64 -13.62
CA SER A 61 7.26 -3.39 -14.21
C SER A 61 7.77 -1.95 -14.07
N SER A 62 6.92 -0.97 -13.78
CA SER A 62 7.33 0.42 -13.55
C SER A 62 7.45 0.82 -12.07
N LEU A 63 7.15 -0.08 -11.14
CA LEU A 63 7.10 0.24 -9.71
C LEU A 63 8.50 0.46 -9.15
N GLN A 64 8.77 1.67 -8.68
CA GLN A 64 10.06 2.10 -8.11
C GLN A 64 10.00 2.24 -6.59
N TYR A 65 8.84 2.61 -6.05
CA TYR A 65 8.66 2.84 -4.61
C TYR A 65 7.46 2.05 -4.08
N LEU A 66 7.70 1.26 -3.04
CA LEU A 66 6.67 0.54 -2.29
C LEU A 66 6.77 0.89 -0.80
N CYS A 67 5.70 1.43 -0.24
CA CYS A 67 5.57 1.67 1.20
C CYS A 67 4.44 0.82 1.78
N ILE A 68 4.75 0.07 2.84
CA ILE A 68 3.78 -0.72 3.60
C ILE A 68 3.89 -0.27 5.06
N TRP A 69 2.79 0.27 5.58
CA TRP A 69 2.78 0.88 6.90
C TRP A 69 1.56 0.42 7.71
N ASP A 70 1.81 -0.04 8.94
CA ASP A 70 0.76 -0.41 9.90
C ASP A 70 -0.15 -1.53 9.39
N VAL A 71 0.50 -2.53 8.78
CA VAL A 71 -0.10 -3.79 8.29
C VAL A 71 0.39 -4.95 9.16
N PRO A 72 -0.13 -5.10 10.40
CA PRO A 72 0.47 -5.95 11.43
C PRO A 72 0.34 -7.45 11.17
N MET A 73 -0.58 -7.90 10.31
CA MET A 73 -0.80 -9.31 10.00
C MET A 73 -0.02 -9.80 8.77
N LEU A 74 0.64 -8.90 8.03
CA LEU A 74 1.45 -9.26 6.85
C LEU A 74 2.76 -9.90 7.30
N ARG A 75 2.92 -11.19 7.01
CA ARG A 75 4.09 -11.99 7.43
C ARG A 75 5.16 -12.16 6.35
N GLU A 76 4.76 -12.00 5.10
CA GLU A 76 5.65 -12.17 3.95
C GLU A 76 5.33 -11.20 2.82
N LEU A 77 6.33 -10.92 2.00
CA LEU A 77 6.18 -10.16 0.78
C LEU A 77 6.02 -11.13 -0.41
N PRO A 78 5.22 -10.77 -1.41
CA PRO A 78 5.21 -11.46 -2.68
C PRO A 78 6.56 -11.22 -3.39
N ASN A 79 6.77 -11.86 -4.53
CA ASN A 79 7.85 -11.45 -5.42
C ASN A 79 7.62 -9.99 -5.83
N LEU A 80 8.70 -9.21 -5.76
CA LEU A 80 8.69 -7.78 -6.07
C LEU A 80 9.33 -7.56 -7.45
N PRO A 81 8.88 -6.55 -8.21
CA PRO A 81 9.40 -6.31 -9.53
C PRO A 81 10.87 -5.88 -9.47
N PRO A 82 11.67 -6.17 -10.51
CA PRO A 82 13.10 -5.82 -10.55
C PRO A 82 13.34 -4.30 -10.63
N SER A 83 12.33 -3.53 -11.03
CA SER A 83 12.35 -2.06 -11.07
C SER A 83 12.20 -1.41 -9.69
N LEU A 84 11.91 -2.19 -8.64
CA LEU A 84 11.70 -1.66 -7.30
C LEU A 84 13.02 -1.18 -6.70
N GLU A 85 13.15 0.13 -6.53
CA GLU A 85 14.35 0.78 -6.02
C GLU A 85 14.29 1.02 -4.51
N CYS A 86 13.09 1.24 -3.98
CA CYS A 86 12.88 1.55 -2.57
C CYS A 86 11.69 0.78 -1.98
N LEU A 87 11.95 0.14 -0.84
CA LEU A 87 10.95 -0.56 -0.05
C LEU A 87 10.98 -0.04 1.39
N GLU A 88 9.85 0.48 1.85
CA GLU A 88 9.65 0.88 3.24
C GLU A 88 8.63 -0.04 3.91
N ILE A 89 9.01 -0.63 5.03
CA ILE A 89 8.12 -1.48 5.84
C ILE A 89 8.16 -0.98 7.28
N LYS A 90 7.02 -0.50 7.77
CA LYS A 90 6.89 0.11 9.10
C LYS A 90 5.67 -0.45 9.82
N ARG A 91 5.79 -0.72 11.12
CA ARG A 91 4.67 -1.20 11.97
C ARG A 91 3.94 -2.43 11.39
N CYS A 92 4.67 -3.33 10.74
CA CYS A 92 4.15 -4.60 10.20
C CYS A 92 4.57 -5.79 11.10
N HIS A 93 4.20 -7.02 10.72
CA HIS A 93 4.52 -8.21 11.51
C HIS A 93 6.04 -8.37 11.71
N PRO A 94 6.52 -8.73 12.92
CA PRO A 94 7.95 -8.90 13.20
C PRO A 94 8.66 -9.91 12.29
N GLU A 95 7.96 -10.98 11.88
CA GLU A 95 8.49 -11.99 10.95
C GLU A 95 9.02 -11.38 9.64
N LEU A 96 8.41 -10.30 9.12
CA LEU A 96 8.95 -9.61 7.94
C LEU A 96 10.38 -9.12 8.19
N LYS A 97 10.66 -8.59 9.38
CA LYS A 97 11.99 -8.12 9.72
C LYS A 97 12.99 -9.29 9.79
N GLU A 98 12.59 -10.42 10.36
CA GLU A 98 13.46 -11.60 10.46
C GLU A 98 13.77 -12.20 9.09
N ARG A 99 12.77 -12.24 8.20
CA ARG A 99 12.94 -12.80 6.85
C ARG A 99 13.74 -11.88 5.92
N TYR A 100 13.55 -10.56 6.03
CA TYR A 100 14.12 -9.56 5.11
C TYR A 100 15.23 -8.71 5.73
N GLY A 101 15.65 -9.03 6.96
CA GLY A 101 16.65 -8.33 7.75
C GLY A 101 18.01 -8.19 7.07
N GLU A 102 18.78 -7.17 7.47
CA GLU A 102 20.11 -6.88 6.91
C GLU A 102 21.18 -7.88 7.35
N ASP A 103 20.93 -8.61 8.43
CA ASP A 103 21.78 -9.61 9.04
C ASP A 103 21.70 -11.00 8.39
N GLY A 104 21.17 -11.07 7.17
CA GLY A 104 21.08 -12.32 6.41
C GLY A 104 19.80 -13.11 6.65
N GLY A 105 18.67 -12.42 6.80
CA GLY A 105 17.35 -13.05 6.84
C GLY A 105 17.12 -14.01 5.67
N SER A 106 16.33 -15.07 5.89
CA SER A 106 16.12 -16.18 4.95
C SER A 106 15.75 -15.74 3.53
N ASP A 107 15.04 -14.64 3.42
CA ASP A 107 14.47 -14.11 2.18
C ASP A 107 15.14 -12.81 1.72
N ARG A 108 16.28 -12.44 2.33
CA ARG A 108 17.04 -11.23 1.95
C ARG A 108 17.42 -11.24 0.46
N HIS A 109 17.70 -12.41 -0.09
CA HIS A 109 18.03 -12.58 -1.51
C HIS A 109 16.88 -12.13 -2.46
N LYS A 110 15.62 -12.18 -2.01
CA LYS A 110 14.45 -11.75 -2.81
C LYS A 110 14.33 -10.23 -2.96
N ILE A 111 14.99 -9.49 -2.08
CA ILE A 111 14.98 -8.03 -2.07
C ILE A 111 16.38 -7.42 -2.21
N ALA A 112 17.38 -8.25 -2.55
CA ALA A 112 18.77 -7.82 -2.64
C ALA A 112 19.01 -6.83 -3.78
N HIS A 113 18.13 -6.81 -4.80
CA HIS A 113 18.16 -5.82 -5.89
C HIS A 113 17.65 -4.43 -5.47
N ILE A 114 16.96 -4.33 -4.33
CA ILE A 114 16.36 -3.07 -3.86
C ILE A 114 17.46 -2.22 -3.23
N SER A 115 17.66 -1.01 -3.78
CA SER A 115 18.75 -0.11 -3.38
C SER A 115 18.55 0.52 -2.01
N LYS A 116 17.29 0.69 -1.56
CA LYS A 116 16.98 1.36 -0.29
C LYS A 116 15.90 0.64 0.51
N LEU A 117 16.31 0.03 1.61
CA LEU A 117 15.41 -0.58 2.59
C LEU A 117 15.30 0.32 3.82
N LEU A 118 14.09 0.80 4.13
CA LEU A 118 13.84 1.58 5.35
C LEU A 118 12.89 0.83 6.28
N SER A 119 13.46 0.12 7.25
CA SER A 119 12.75 -0.55 8.33
C SER A 119 12.90 0.23 9.65
N SER A 120 12.44 1.48 9.67
CA SER A 120 12.52 2.30 10.91
C SER A 120 11.36 2.03 11.85
N GLN A 121 11.66 1.62 13.09
CA GLN A 121 10.70 1.55 14.20
C GLN A 121 10.77 2.77 15.15
N HIS A 122 11.60 3.78 14.88
CA HIS A 122 11.57 4.98 15.71
C HIS A 122 10.69 6.05 15.07
N VAL A 123 9.48 6.22 15.60
CA VAL A 123 8.63 7.38 15.29
C VAL A 123 8.58 8.28 16.52
N PRO A 124 9.06 9.53 16.44
CA PRO A 124 8.77 10.51 17.47
C PRO A 124 7.25 10.77 17.48
N VAL A 125 6.71 10.91 18.69
CA VAL A 125 5.30 11.16 19.05
C VAL A 125 4.61 12.35 18.33
N TYR A 126 5.30 13.05 17.43
CA TYR A 126 4.78 14.21 16.69
C TYR A 126 3.94 13.87 15.44
N MET A 127 3.82 12.60 15.02
CA MET A 127 3.01 12.26 13.84
C MET A 127 1.53 11.95 14.17
N TYR A 128 1.19 11.77 15.44
CA TYR A 128 -0.20 11.56 15.88
C TYR A 128 -1.10 12.79 15.61
N SER A 129 -0.52 13.99 15.50
CA SER A 129 -1.26 15.23 15.23
C SER A 129 -1.71 15.39 13.77
N ILE A 130 -1.07 14.74 12.79
CA ILE A 130 -1.47 14.83 11.37
C ILE A 130 -2.68 13.92 11.08
N LEU A 131 -2.79 12.77 11.77
CA LEU A 131 -3.90 11.83 11.59
C LEU A 131 -5.25 12.42 12.02
N PHE A 132 -5.27 13.25 13.06
CA PHE A 132 -6.47 13.96 13.49
C PHE A 132 -6.95 15.00 12.46
N ILE A 133 -6.02 15.67 11.77
CA ILE A 133 -6.36 16.65 10.74
C ILE A 133 -7.00 15.93 9.54
N TYR A 134 -6.50 14.75 9.15
CA TYR A 134 -7.07 13.97 8.05
C TYR A 134 -8.46 13.39 8.37
N HIS A 135 -8.67 12.87 9.59
CA HIS A 135 -9.99 12.40 9.99
C HIS A 135 -11.00 13.57 10.11
N PHE A 136 -10.56 14.75 10.54
CA PHE A 136 -11.38 15.96 10.57
C PHE A 136 -11.75 16.45 9.17
N ILE A 137 -10.82 16.44 8.21
CA ILE A 137 -11.10 16.81 6.80
C ILE A 137 -12.05 15.81 6.14
N VAL A 138 -11.85 14.50 6.36
CA VAL A 138 -12.73 13.46 5.80
C VAL A 138 -14.12 13.51 6.43
N PHE A 139 -14.23 13.72 7.75
CA PHE A 139 -15.50 13.91 8.44
C PHE A 139 -16.25 15.18 7.96
N LEU A 140 -15.54 16.28 7.72
CA LEU A 140 -16.15 17.48 7.12
C LEU A 140 -16.61 17.21 5.68
N TYR A 141 -15.82 16.48 4.87
CA TYR A 141 -16.16 16.15 3.49
C TYR A 141 -17.38 15.22 3.37
N THR A 142 -17.56 14.29 4.31
CA THR A 142 -18.75 13.44 4.36
C THR A 142 -19.98 14.19 4.91
N SER A 143 -19.79 15.08 5.89
CA SER A 143 -20.89 15.87 6.49
C SER A 143 -21.45 16.96 5.56
N THR A 144 -20.67 17.51 4.64
CA THR A 144 -21.16 18.50 3.66
C THR A 144 -21.84 17.86 2.44
N ASN A 145 -21.63 16.57 2.21
CA ASN A 145 -22.21 15.84 1.06
C ASN A 145 -23.52 15.09 1.39
N THR A 146 -24.02 15.15 2.62
CA THR A 146 -25.32 14.55 3.01
C THR A 146 -26.50 15.52 2.94
N SER A 147 -26.38 16.64 2.23
CA SER A 147 -27.53 17.53 1.98
C SER A 147 -27.68 17.79 0.48
N THR A 148 -28.26 16.82 -0.23
CA THR A 148 -29.18 17.02 -1.36
C THR A 148 -29.67 15.66 -1.87
N HIS A 149 -30.77 15.15 -1.32
CA HIS A 149 -31.83 14.50 -2.09
C HIS A 149 -33.06 14.25 -1.19
N ASP A 150 -33.82 15.31 -0.94
CA ASP A 150 -35.24 15.20 -0.58
C ASP A 150 -36.04 15.93 -1.65
N THR A 151 -36.53 15.16 -2.62
CA THR A 151 -37.64 15.41 -3.58
C THR A 151 -37.78 14.10 -4.38
N CYS A 152 -38.90 13.43 -4.60
CA CYS A 152 -40.31 13.53 -4.20
C CYS A 152 -40.90 12.10 -4.28
N ASP A 153 -41.83 11.74 -3.40
CA ASP A 153 -43.24 11.43 -3.72
C ASP A 153 -44.05 11.27 -2.42
#